data_AF-A0A7S0EC64-F1
#
_entry.id   AF-A0A7S0EC64-F1
#
_cell.length_a   1.000
_cell.length_b   1.000
_cell.length_c   1.000
_cell.angle_alpha   90.00
_cell.angle_beta   90.00
_cell.angle_gamma   90.00
#
_symmetry.space_group_name_H-M   'P 1'
#
loop_
_entity.id
_entity.type
_entity.pdbx_description
1 polymer ?
#
loop_
_entity_poly.entity_id
_entity_poly.type
_entity_poly.pdbx_seq_one_letter_code
_entity_poly.pdbx_strand_id
1 'polypeptide(L)'
;VKGARCLMYDRGFRSLLTLLPADYSIRLVGHSLGAGTVTLLAAMLLASPKFSNRDIKAYGFGMPACVDENLSKKLAQFVVSIIHRDDLIPRLSFNNLIRLQKHFSRVEERDWCKAQIDTDYENFWQYVGWSKAQAQKEEEQQESLDIVDDVIINDLKTPKNYAGDLVVPGQVLHLREDPATGQYAPTLTDYSDSELQWIQIHMRSISDHYMKAYLNVIRGMNLRARLA
;
A
#
# COMPACT_ATOMS: atom_id res chain seq x y z
N VAL A 1 -2.81 10.52 0.53
CA VAL A 1 -2.24 11.89 0.30
C VAL A 1 -2.18 12.76 1.56
N LYS A 2 -3.22 12.84 2.41
CA LYS A 2 -3.27 13.73 3.60
C LYS A 2 -2.03 13.63 4.52
N GLY A 3 -1.60 12.41 4.87
CA GLY A 3 -0.42 12.20 5.71
C GLY A 3 0.88 12.78 5.13
N ALA A 4 1.14 12.53 3.85
CA ALA A 4 2.33 13.05 3.16
C ALA A 4 2.34 14.58 3.09
N ARG A 5 1.17 15.20 2.85
CA ARG A 5 1.01 16.65 2.89
C ARG A 5 1.27 17.22 4.28
N CYS A 6 0.72 16.58 5.31
CA CYS A 6 0.91 17.00 6.70
C CYS A 6 2.40 17.00 7.07
N LEU A 7 3.14 15.93 6.71
CA LEU A 7 4.59 15.90 6.90
C LEU A 7 5.29 17.04 6.16
N MET A 8 4.98 17.20 4.87
CA MET A 8 5.64 18.18 4.00
C MET A 8 5.42 19.63 4.46
N TYR A 9 4.20 19.99 4.85
CA TYR A 9 3.80 21.38 5.05
C TYR A 9 3.54 21.76 6.51
N ASP A 10 2.93 20.86 7.29
CA ASP A 10 2.44 21.20 8.64
C ASP A 10 3.43 20.82 9.74
N ARG A 11 4.32 19.84 9.47
CA ARG A 11 5.30 19.32 10.44
C ARG A 11 6.74 19.76 10.16
N GLY A 12 6.92 20.78 9.32
CA GLY A 12 8.22 21.43 9.11
C GLY A 12 9.25 20.62 8.32
N PHE A 13 8.88 19.46 7.75
CA PHE A 13 9.81 18.61 7.01
C PHE A 13 10.44 19.35 5.82
N ARG A 14 9.64 20.09 5.04
CA ARG A 14 10.14 20.91 3.93
C ARG A 14 11.18 21.94 4.38
N SER A 15 10.90 22.64 5.49
CA SER A 15 11.80 23.66 6.04
C SER A 15 13.11 23.05 6.51
N LEU A 16 13.05 21.90 7.18
CA LEU A 16 14.24 21.14 7.57
C LEU A 16 15.10 20.79 6.35
N LEU A 17 14.50 20.24 5.30
CA LEU A 17 15.24 19.86 4.09
C LEU A 17 15.91 21.05 3.40
N THR A 18 15.33 22.25 3.47
CA THR A 18 15.97 23.46 2.92
C THR A 18 17.16 23.95 3.72
N LEU A 19 17.26 23.61 5.01
CA LEU A 19 18.38 23.96 5.87
C LEU A 19 19.52 22.95 5.80
N LEU A 20 19.25 21.71 5.35
CA LEU A 20 20.27 20.67 5.23
C LEU A 20 21.19 20.93 4.02
N PRO A 21 22.49 20.60 4.12
CA PRO A 21 23.43 20.65 3.00
C PRO A 21 22.92 19.88 1.77
N ALA A 22 23.17 20.39 0.57
CA ALA A 22 22.59 19.88 -0.68
C ALA A 22 23.00 18.45 -1.04
N ASP A 23 24.18 18.03 -0.59
CA ASP A 23 24.83 16.74 -0.80
C ASP A 23 24.30 15.63 0.11
N TYR A 24 23.44 15.94 1.09
CA TYR A 24 22.85 14.92 1.95
C TYR A 24 21.84 14.06 1.18
N SER A 25 22.05 12.75 1.25
CA SER A 25 21.07 11.74 0.82
C SER A 25 19.85 11.74 1.73
N ILE A 26 18.66 11.79 1.14
CA ILE A 26 17.38 11.68 1.83
C ILE A 26 16.86 10.26 1.64
N ARG A 27 16.73 9.51 2.75
CA ARG A 27 16.19 8.15 2.77
C ARG A 27 14.88 8.15 3.54
N LEU A 28 13.78 7.92 2.84
CA LEU A 28 12.45 7.81 3.42
C LEU A 28 12.13 6.33 3.61
N VAL A 29 11.65 5.95 4.79
CA VAL A 29 11.34 4.55 5.10
C VAL A 29 9.97 4.48 5.74
N GLY A 30 9.15 3.55 5.29
CA GLY A 30 7.82 3.34 5.85
C GLY A 30 7.38 1.90 5.74
N HIS A 31 6.39 1.54 6.54
CA HIS A 31 5.72 0.24 6.53
C HIS A 31 4.22 0.45 6.34
N SER A 32 3.56 -0.43 5.58
CA SER A 32 2.10 -0.40 5.41
C SER A 32 1.61 0.97 4.93
N LEU A 33 0.64 1.58 5.63
CA LEU A 33 0.20 2.96 5.38
C LEU A 33 1.37 3.98 5.39
N GLY A 34 2.34 3.78 6.27
CA GLY A 34 3.55 4.60 6.32
C GLY A 34 4.38 4.48 5.05
N ALA A 35 4.45 3.30 4.43
CA ALA A 35 5.11 3.08 3.15
C ALA A 35 4.46 3.92 2.04
N GLY A 36 3.13 3.85 1.91
CA GLY A 36 2.40 4.68 0.96
C GLY A 36 2.58 6.18 1.23
N THR A 37 2.63 6.56 2.51
CA THR A 37 2.87 7.96 2.91
C THR A 37 4.25 8.46 2.47
N VAL A 38 5.32 7.70 2.70
CA VAL A 38 6.67 8.11 2.29
C VAL A 38 6.86 8.11 0.78
N THR A 39 6.18 7.23 0.05
CA THR A 39 6.16 7.25 -1.42
C THR A 39 5.54 8.53 -1.96
N LEU A 40 4.36 8.91 -1.46
CA LEU A 40 3.72 10.14 -1.88
C LEU A 40 4.54 11.37 -1.48
N LEU A 41 5.20 11.33 -0.32
CA LEU A 41 6.16 12.36 0.08
C LEU A 41 7.35 12.44 -0.89
N ALA A 42 7.93 11.30 -1.30
CA ALA A 42 8.99 11.24 -2.30
C ALA A 42 8.53 11.85 -3.64
N ALA A 43 7.35 11.47 -4.12
CA ALA A 43 6.77 12.03 -5.34
C ALA A 43 6.61 13.56 -5.26
N MET A 44 6.14 14.08 -4.11
CA MET A 44 6.02 15.52 -3.88
C MET A 44 7.38 16.25 -3.85
N LEU A 45 8.42 15.62 -3.31
CA LEU A 45 9.77 16.18 -3.32
C LEU A 45 10.34 16.22 -4.74
N LEU A 46 10.23 15.10 -5.48
CA LEU A 46 10.73 14.98 -6.86
C LEU A 46 10.02 15.94 -7.82
N ALA A 47 8.73 16.21 -7.58
CA ALA A 47 7.96 17.19 -8.34
C ALA A 47 8.35 18.65 -8.02
N SER A 48 9.11 18.90 -6.94
CA SER A 48 9.52 20.24 -6.55
C SER A 48 10.87 20.61 -7.15
N PRO A 49 10.96 21.70 -7.93
CA PRO A 49 12.24 22.17 -8.49
C PRO A 49 13.31 22.47 -7.43
N LYS A 50 12.90 22.78 -6.19
CA LYS A 50 13.83 23.04 -5.08
C LYS A 50 14.62 21.80 -4.65
N PHE A 51 14.11 20.60 -4.92
CA PHE A 51 14.70 19.34 -4.50
C PHE A 51 15.16 18.47 -5.68
N SER A 52 15.15 19.00 -6.91
CA SER A 52 15.52 18.24 -8.12
C SER A 52 16.95 17.69 -8.10
N ASN A 53 17.85 18.38 -7.39
CA ASN A 53 19.28 18.01 -7.31
C ASN A 53 19.60 17.19 -6.04
N ARG A 54 18.59 16.74 -5.30
CA ARG A 54 18.76 15.95 -4.08
C ARG A 54 18.76 14.46 -4.41
N ASP A 55 19.63 13.70 -3.75
CA ASP A 55 19.58 12.24 -3.78
C ASP A 55 18.44 11.75 -2.85
N ILE A 56 17.30 11.38 -3.44
CA ILE A 56 16.11 10.94 -2.71
C ILE A 56 15.84 9.46 -3.03
N LYS A 57 15.69 8.64 -1.98
CA LYS A 57 15.19 7.26 -2.10
C LYS A 57 14.10 7.00 -1.07
N ALA A 58 13.08 6.24 -1.45
CA ALA A 58 12.07 5.74 -0.52
C ALA A 58 12.05 4.21 -0.53
N TYR A 59 11.92 3.63 0.66
CA TYR A 59 11.78 2.19 0.87
C TYR A 59 10.49 1.91 1.62
N GLY A 60 9.62 1.12 1.02
CA GLY A 60 8.31 0.80 1.59
C GLY A 60 8.16 -0.69 1.84
N PHE A 61 7.96 -1.10 3.08
CA PHE A 61 7.67 -2.48 3.45
C PHE A 61 6.16 -2.72 3.45
N GLY A 62 5.68 -3.74 2.75
CA GLY A 62 4.23 -4.01 2.63
C GLY A 62 3.49 -2.83 2.01
N MET A 63 4.06 -2.26 0.96
CA MET A 63 3.58 -1.05 0.30
C MET A 63 2.20 -1.30 -0.35
N PRO A 64 1.14 -0.57 0.02
CA PRO A 64 -0.15 -0.70 -0.64
C PRO A 64 -0.10 -0.20 -2.08
N ALA A 65 -1.01 -0.71 -2.90
CA ALA A 65 -1.27 -0.18 -4.22
C ALA A 65 -1.89 1.23 -4.09
N CYS A 66 -1.09 2.28 -4.30
CA CYS A 66 -1.47 3.65 -3.89
C CYS A 66 -1.13 4.75 -4.89
N VAL A 67 -0.64 4.38 -6.08
CA VAL A 67 -0.35 5.29 -7.19
C VAL A 67 -0.87 4.70 -8.49
N ASP A 68 -1.12 5.54 -9.49
CA ASP A 68 -1.39 5.04 -10.85
C ASP A 68 -0.13 4.47 -11.51
N GLU A 69 -0.32 3.71 -12.59
CA GLU A 69 0.77 3.08 -13.35
C GLU A 69 1.83 4.06 -13.86
N ASN A 70 1.39 5.25 -14.32
CA ASN A 70 2.29 6.25 -14.89
C ASN A 70 3.21 6.83 -13.81
N LEU A 71 2.65 7.10 -12.63
CA LEU A 71 3.41 7.55 -11.47
C LEU A 71 4.31 6.44 -10.94
N SER A 72 3.85 5.18 -10.91
CA SER A 72 4.70 4.04 -10.52
C SER A 72 5.95 3.95 -11.39
N LYS A 73 5.80 4.05 -12.72
CA LYS A 73 6.92 4.06 -13.68
C LYS A 73 7.90 5.21 -13.44
N LYS A 74 7.40 6.43 -13.21
CA LYS A 74 8.25 7.59 -12.89
C LYS A 74 9.00 7.44 -11.56
N LEU A 75 8.43 6.71 -10.62
CA LEU A 75 9.00 6.46 -9.30
C LEU A 75 9.95 5.25 -9.27
N ALA A 76 10.07 4.47 -10.35
CA ALA A 76 10.88 3.24 -10.38
C ALA A 76 12.34 3.45 -9.96
N GLN A 77 12.94 4.59 -10.31
CA GLN A 77 14.32 4.90 -9.91
C GLN A 77 14.45 5.41 -8.48
N PHE A 78 13.37 5.79 -7.81
CA PHE A 78 13.41 6.48 -6.52
C PHE A 78 12.77 5.67 -5.39
N VAL A 79 11.85 4.78 -5.72
CA VAL A 79 11.03 4.05 -4.75
C VAL A 79 11.24 2.56 -4.92
N VAL A 80 11.54 1.88 -3.81
CA VAL A 80 11.63 0.42 -3.71
C VAL A 80 10.54 -0.08 -2.77
N SER A 81 9.60 -0.82 -3.32
CA SER A 81 8.53 -1.52 -2.60
C SER A 81 8.98 -2.93 -2.26
N ILE A 82 9.13 -3.22 -0.98
CA ILE A 82 9.60 -4.50 -0.46
C ILE A 82 8.37 -5.31 -0.04
N ILE A 83 8.19 -6.47 -0.67
CA ILE A 83 7.03 -7.35 -0.48
C ILE A 83 7.52 -8.68 0.06
N HIS A 84 6.84 -9.20 1.07
CA HIS A 84 7.21 -10.46 1.71
C HIS A 84 6.12 -11.49 1.44
N ARG A 85 6.49 -12.58 0.74
CA ARG A 85 5.58 -13.68 0.38
C ARG A 85 4.18 -13.19 -0.02
N ASP A 86 3.16 -13.69 0.65
CA ASP A 86 1.76 -13.45 0.36
C ASP A 86 1.18 -12.31 1.21
N ASP A 87 2.01 -11.32 1.60
CA ASP A 87 1.53 -10.09 2.26
C ASP A 87 0.32 -9.55 1.50
N LEU A 88 -0.79 -9.43 2.23
CA LEU A 88 -2.07 -9.02 1.70
C LEU A 88 -2.05 -7.57 1.18
N ILE A 89 -1.36 -6.66 1.88
CA ILE A 89 -1.52 -5.22 1.70
C ILE A 89 -1.15 -4.72 0.29
N PRO A 90 -0.03 -5.15 -0.32
CA PRO A 90 0.30 -4.78 -1.69
C PRO A 90 -0.72 -5.26 -2.74
N ARG A 91 -1.53 -6.27 -2.40
CA ARG A 91 -2.51 -6.92 -3.28
C ARG A 91 -3.91 -6.33 -3.14
N LEU A 92 -4.16 -5.46 -2.17
CA LEU A 92 -5.47 -4.80 -1.96
C LEU A 92 -5.71 -3.65 -2.95
N SER A 93 -5.58 -3.91 -4.26
CA SER A 93 -6.05 -2.98 -5.29
C SER A 93 -7.55 -3.12 -5.51
N PHE A 94 -8.17 -2.09 -6.10
CA PHE A 94 -9.59 -2.13 -6.41
C PHE A 94 -9.92 -3.28 -7.36
N ASN A 95 -9.15 -3.46 -8.45
CA ASN A 95 -9.40 -4.57 -9.38
C ASN A 95 -9.25 -5.93 -8.72
N ASN A 96 -8.27 -6.09 -7.83
CA ASN A 96 -8.08 -7.35 -7.12
C ASN A 96 -9.25 -7.65 -6.18
N LEU A 97 -9.83 -6.64 -5.53
CA LEU A 97 -11.04 -6.78 -4.72
C LEU A 97 -12.26 -7.16 -5.59
N ILE A 98 -12.44 -6.55 -6.76
CA ILE A 98 -13.53 -6.92 -7.68
C ILE A 98 -13.38 -8.36 -8.18
N ARG A 99 -12.15 -8.74 -8.52
CA ARG A 99 -11.80 -10.11 -8.91
C ARG A 99 -12.11 -11.11 -7.79
N LEU A 100 -11.75 -10.77 -6.56
CA LEU A 100 -12.04 -11.59 -5.37
C LEU A 100 -13.54 -11.70 -5.11
N GLN A 101 -14.25 -10.57 -5.15
CA GLN A 101 -15.70 -10.51 -4.98
C GLN A 101 -16.41 -11.43 -5.98
N LYS A 102 -16.03 -11.36 -7.26
CA LYS A 102 -16.61 -12.22 -8.31
C LYS A 102 -16.39 -13.72 -8.04
N HIS A 103 -15.26 -14.08 -7.41
CA HIS A 103 -14.97 -15.47 -7.04
C HIS A 103 -15.92 -16.01 -5.97
N PHE A 104 -16.27 -15.17 -4.97
CA PHE A 104 -17.13 -15.52 -3.82
C PHE A 104 -18.59 -15.07 -3.97
N SER A 105 -19.01 -14.62 -5.17
CA SER A 105 -20.36 -14.13 -5.43
C SER A 105 -21.38 -15.23 -5.79
N ARG A 106 -21.08 -16.49 -5.48
CA ARG A 106 -22.01 -17.61 -5.68
C ARG A 106 -23.28 -17.34 -4.87
N VAL A 107 -24.44 -17.62 -5.44
CA VAL A 107 -25.75 -17.27 -4.84
C VAL A 107 -25.87 -17.84 -3.41
N GLU A 108 -25.34 -19.04 -3.20
CA GLU A 108 -25.31 -19.76 -1.92
C GLU A 108 -24.44 -19.08 -0.84
N GLU A 109 -23.44 -18.30 -1.24
CA GLU A 109 -22.45 -17.68 -0.34
C GLU A 109 -22.79 -16.23 0.01
N ARG A 110 -23.73 -15.60 -0.72
CA ARG A 110 -24.04 -14.16 -0.60
C ARG A 110 -24.55 -13.76 0.78
N ASP A 111 -25.49 -14.52 1.32
CA ASP A 111 -26.13 -14.18 2.60
C ASP A 111 -25.13 -14.35 3.76
N TRP A 112 -24.31 -15.40 3.70
CA TRP A 112 -23.23 -15.62 4.67
C TRP A 112 -22.15 -14.54 4.58
N CYS A 113 -21.66 -14.22 3.38
CA CYS A 113 -20.66 -13.17 3.16
C CYS A 113 -21.16 -11.81 3.65
N LYS A 114 -22.43 -11.48 3.42
CA LYS A 114 -23.02 -10.21 3.89
C LYS A 114 -23.05 -10.14 5.41
N ALA A 115 -23.54 -11.19 6.07
CA ALA A 115 -23.56 -11.27 7.53
C ALA A 115 -22.14 -11.19 8.13
N GLN A 116 -21.17 -11.82 7.46
CA GLN A 116 -19.78 -11.80 7.89
C GLN A 116 -19.13 -10.41 7.73
N ILE A 117 -19.38 -9.70 6.62
CA ILE A 117 -18.91 -8.33 6.40
C ILE A 117 -19.48 -7.38 7.47
N ASP A 118 -20.78 -7.47 7.77
CA ASP A 118 -21.42 -6.65 8.80
C ASP A 118 -20.75 -6.89 10.17
N THR A 119 -20.49 -8.16 10.48
CA THR A 119 -19.79 -8.56 11.71
C THR A 119 -18.35 -8.04 11.76
N ASP A 120 -17.60 -8.18 10.67
CA ASP A 120 -16.20 -7.75 10.57
C ASP A 120 -16.08 -6.22 10.63
N TYR A 121 -17.04 -5.49 10.07
CA TYR A 121 -17.13 -4.02 10.15
C TYR A 121 -17.31 -3.56 11.60
N GLU A 122 -18.23 -4.17 12.34
CA GLU A 122 -18.41 -3.88 13.77
C GLU A 122 -17.12 -4.18 14.58
N ASN A 123 -16.48 -5.31 14.29
CA ASN A 123 -15.24 -5.72 14.96
C ASN A 123 -14.07 -4.78 14.65
N PHE A 124 -13.97 -4.26 13.42
CA PHE A 124 -12.93 -3.33 13.01
C PHE A 124 -12.95 -2.05 13.85
N TRP A 125 -14.12 -1.44 14.03
CA TRP A 125 -14.27 -0.21 14.81
C TRP A 125 -13.91 -0.41 16.28
N GLN A 126 -14.30 -1.55 16.84
CA GLN A 126 -13.90 -1.94 18.19
C GLN A 126 -12.38 -2.10 18.30
N TYR A 127 -11.75 -2.73 17.30
CA TYR A 127 -10.31 -2.96 17.26
C TYR A 127 -9.49 -1.66 17.16
N VAL A 128 -9.90 -0.69 16.33
CA VAL A 128 -9.21 0.60 16.20
C VAL A 128 -9.46 1.55 17.39
N GLY A 129 -10.24 1.11 18.39
CA GLY A 129 -10.44 1.82 19.66
C GLY A 129 -11.29 3.08 19.53
N TRP A 130 -12.09 3.19 18.47
CA TRP A 130 -13.00 4.31 18.27
C TRP A 130 -14.32 4.05 18.98
N SER A 131 -14.87 5.08 19.63
CA SER A 131 -16.19 4.98 20.25
C SER A 131 -17.30 4.93 19.18
N LYS A 132 -18.41 4.25 19.46
CA LYS A 132 -19.58 4.21 18.54
C LYS A 132 -20.04 5.60 18.11
N ALA A 133 -19.93 6.61 18.98
CA ALA A 133 -20.27 8.00 18.68
C ALA A 133 -19.29 8.70 17.72
N GLN A 134 -18.03 8.26 17.65
CA GLN A 134 -17.05 8.75 16.68
C GLN A 134 -17.23 8.08 15.31
N ALA A 135 -17.51 6.78 15.30
CA ALA A 135 -17.87 6.05 14.09
C ALA A 135 -19.17 6.58 13.46
N GLN A 136 -20.20 6.84 14.28
CA GLN A 136 -21.47 7.44 13.82
C GLN A 136 -21.32 8.86 13.30
N LYS A 137 -20.42 9.68 13.87
CA LYS A 137 -20.12 11.02 13.33
C LYS A 137 -19.39 10.99 11.99
N GLU A 138 -18.59 9.96 11.74
CA GLU A 138 -18.03 9.72 10.40
C GLU A 138 -19.08 9.16 9.45
N GLU A 139 -19.95 8.23 9.88
CA GLU A 139 -21.11 7.75 9.11
C GLU A 139 -22.07 8.87 8.72
N GLU A 140 -22.44 9.79 9.62
CA GLU A 140 -23.28 10.97 9.28
C GLU A 140 -22.55 11.94 8.32
N GLN A 141 -21.22 12.02 8.38
CA GLN A 141 -20.42 12.75 7.40
C GLN A 141 -20.32 12.00 6.06
N GLN A 142 -20.40 10.67 6.08
CA GLN A 142 -20.39 9.79 4.91
C GLN A 142 -21.78 9.70 4.25
N GLU A 143 -22.88 9.79 5.00
CA GLU A 143 -24.25 9.83 4.48
C GLU A 143 -24.51 11.09 3.63
N SER A 144 -23.86 12.21 3.96
CA SER A 144 -23.85 13.40 3.09
C SER A 144 -23.07 13.22 1.78
N LEU A 145 -22.30 12.13 1.68
CA LEU A 145 -21.59 11.65 0.50
C LEU A 145 -22.28 10.43 -0.15
N ASP A 146 -23.45 9.97 0.31
CA ASP A 146 -24.13 8.75 -0.20
C ASP A 146 -24.63 8.82 -1.64
N ILE A 147 -24.59 10.00 -2.27
CA ILE A 147 -24.68 10.11 -3.73
C ILE A 147 -23.54 9.30 -4.39
N VAL A 148 -22.42 9.10 -3.69
CA VAL A 148 -21.22 8.40 -4.15
C VAL A 148 -21.37 6.88 -4.01
N ASP A 149 -22.08 6.33 -3.03
CA ASP A 149 -22.19 4.87 -2.85
C ASP A 149 -23.16 4.23 -3.85
N ASP A 150 -24.29 4.87 -4.15
CA ASP A 150 -25.14 4.45 -5.27
C ASP A 150 -24.43 4.62 -6.62
N VAL A 151 -23.52 5.59 -6.74
CA VAL A 151 -22.68 5.77 -7.95
C VAL A 151 -21.58 4.71 -8.01
N ILE A 152 -20.90 4.37 -6.92
CA ILE A 152 -19.88 3.31 -6.87
C ILE A 152 -20.54 1.96 -7.13
N ILE A 153 -21.67 1.65 -6.48
CA ILE A 153 -22.40 0.39 -6.71
C ILE A 153 -22.96 0.30 -8.14
N ASN A 154 -23.41 1.42 -8.72
CA ASN A 154 -23.80 1.45 -10.14
C ASN A 154 -22.60 1.44 -11.11
N ASP A 155 -21.44 1.99 -10.74
CA ASP A 155 -20.18 1.91 -11.49
C ASP A 155 -19.50 0.54 -11.33
N LEU A 156 -19.79 -0.21 -10.27
CA LEU A 156 -19.46 -1.63 -10.14
C LEU A 156 -20.30 -2.48 -11.11
N LYS A 157 -21.53 -2.03 -11.39
CA LYS A 157 -22.46 -2.65 -12.35
C LYS A 157 -22.25 -2.16 -13.79
N THR A 158 -21.71 -0.97 -13.98
CA THR A 158 -21.38 -0.38 -15.29
C THR A 158 -19.90 -0.02 -15.29
N PRO A 159 -19.03 -0.74 -16.03
CA PRO A 159 -17.59 -0.53 -15.96
C PRO A 159 -17.25 0.86 -16.51
N LYS A 160 -17.28 1.89 -15.66
CA LYS A 160 -16.63 3.15 -15.96
C LYS A 160 -15.13 2.89 -15.84
N ASN A 161 -14.39 3.38 -16.84
CA ASN A 161 -12.94 3.47 -16.77
C ASN A 161 -12.57 4.41 -15.62
N TYR A 162 -12.59 3.92 -14.37
CA TYR A 162 -11.81 4.53 -13.30
C TYR A 162 -10.38 4.63 -13.84
N ALA A 163 -9.84 5.84 -13.81
CA ALA A 163 -8.56 6.16 -14.44
C ALA A 163 -7.42 5.31 -13.83
N GLY A 164 -7.17 4.15 -14.43
CA GLY A 164 -6.14 3.19 -14.03
C GLY A 164 -6.43 2.48 -12.68
N ASP A 165 -6.02 1.23 -12.55
CA ASP A 165 -5.90 0.62 -11.22
C ASP A 165 -4.86 1.40 -10.41
N LEU A 166 -5.04 1.44 -9.09
CA LEU A 166 -3.91 1.78 -8.25
C LEU A 166 -2.99 0.56 -8.20
N VAL A 167 -1.70 0.82 -8.30
CA VAL A 167 -0.66 -0.20 -8.35
C VAL A 167 0.42 0.06 -7.32
N VAL A 168 1.22 -0.97 -7.05
CA VAL A 168 2.36 -0.84 -6.15
C VAL A 168 3.39 0.14 -6.77
N PRO A 169 3.81 1.17 -6.04
CA PRO A 169 4.76 2.16 -6.54
C PRO A 169 6.18 1.62 -6.78
N GLY A 170 6.79 2.04 -7.89
CA GLY A 170 8.23 1.95 -8.12
C GLY A 170 8.72 0.53 -8.43
N GLN A 171 10.00 0.28 -8.13
CA GLN A 171 10.59 -1.05 -8.24
C GLN A 171 10.09 -1.94 -7.11
N VAL A 172 9.75 -3.18 -7.40
CA VAL A 172 9.32 -4.15 -6.39
C VAL A 172 10.46 -5.13 -6.11
N LEU A 173 10.84 -5.24 -4.84
CA LEU A 173 11.70 -6.31 -4.33
C LEU A 173 10.82 -7.34 -3.62
N HIS A 174 10.52 -8.44 -4.30
CA HIS A 174 9.68 -9.50 -3.76
C HIS A 174 10.54 -10.58 -3.09
N LEU A 175 10.42 -10.71 -1.76
CA LEU A 175 11.05 -11.73 -0.94
C LEU A 175 10.19 -13.00 -0.98
N ARG A 176 10.41 -13.82 -2.00
CA ARG A 176 9.72 -15.11 -2.17
C ARG A 176 10.41 -16.18 -1.34
N GLU A 177 9.62 -17.07 -0.75
CA GLU A 177 10.12 -18.28 -0.09
C GLU A 177 9.92 -19.45 -1.04
N ASP A 178 10.98 -20.24 -1.24
CA ASP A 178 10.89 -21.53 -1.91
C ASP A 178 10.17 -22.52 -0.98
N PRO A 179 8.99 -23.04 -1.36
CA PRO A 179 8.23 -23.95 -0.51
C PRO A 179 8.96 -25.26 -0.18
N ALA A 180 9.88 -25.70 -1.04
CA ALA A 180 10.61 -26.95 -0.85
C ALA A 180 11.77 -26.80 0.14
N THR A 181 12.45 -25.65 0.13
CA THR A 181 13.68 -25.44 0.91
C THR A 181 13.49 -24.49 2.09
N GLY A 182 12.42 -23.71 2.13
CA GLY A 182 12.21 -22.61 3.09
C GLY A 182 13.21 -21.46 2.93
N GLN A 183 14.03 -21.49 1.87
CA GLN A 183 14.99 -20.43 1.58
C GLN A 183 14.29 -19.31 0.83
N TYR A 184 14.77 -18.08 1.05
CA TYR A 184 14.21 -16.93 0.36
C TYR A 184 15.05 -16.53 -0.85
N ALA A 185 14.36 -16.26 -1.96
CA ALA A 185 14.93 -15.76 -3.21
C ALA A 185 14.36 -14.37 -3.54
N PRO A 186 15.08 -13.28 -3.20
CA PRO A 186 14.67 -11.94 -3.59
C PRO A 186 14.64 -11.79 -5.11
N THR A 187 13.51 -11.32 -5.64
CA THR A 187 13.38 -11.02 -7.07
C THR A 187 13.06 -9.54 -7.24
N LEU A 188 13.75 -8.88 -8.17
CA LEU A 188 13.42 -7.53 -8.58
C LEU A 188 12.41 -7.59 -9.73
N THR A 189 11.30 -6.88 -9.57
CA THR A 189 10.15 -6.86 -10.47
C THR A 189 9.49 -5.48 -10.40
N ASP A 190 8.26 -5.35 -10.89
CA ASP A 190 7.45 -4.16 -10.77
C ASP A 190 5.98 -4.53 -10.47
N TYR A 191 5.09 -3.55 -10.60
CA TYR A 191 3.68 -3.72 -10.33
C TYR A 191 2.98 -4.75 -11.23
N SER A 192 3.55 -5.08 -12.40
CA SER A 192 2.97 -6.03 -13.36
C SER A 192 3.18 -7.49 -12.96
N ASP A 193 3.91 -7.74 -11.87
CA ASP A 193 4.11 -9.07 -11.31
C ASP A 193 2.77 -9.79 -11.08
N SER A 194 2.61 -10.98 -11.66
CA SER A 194 1.35 -11.73 -11.63
C SER A 194 0.89 -12.06 -10.22
N GLU A 195 1.80 -12.22 -9.25
CA GLU A 195 1.46 -12.50 -7.86
C GLU A 195 0.89 -11.27 -7.13
N LEU A 196 1.07 -10.07 -7.68
CA LEU A 196 0.45 -8.83 -7.19
C LEU A 196 -0.90 -8.54 -7.85
N GLN A 197 -1.22 -9.24 -8.94
CA GLN A 197 -2.47 -9.06 -9.70
C GLN A 197 -3.63 -9.90 -9.15
N TRP A 198 -3.45 -10.53 -7.99
CA TRP A 198 -4.48 -11.33 -7.33
C TRP A 198 -4.31 -11.32 -5.81
N ILE A 199 -5.44 -11.33 -5.07
CA ILE A 199 -5.43 -11.55 -3.62
C ILE A 199 -5.35 -13.05 -3.35
N GLN A 200 -4.16 -13.54 -3.04
CA GLN A 200 -3.96 -14.89 -2.53
C GLN A 200 -4.37 -14.95 -1.06
N ILE A 201 -5.49 -15.64 -0.77
CA ILE A 201 -5.93 -15.85 0.61
C ILE A 201 -5.11 -17.00 1.21
N HIS A 202 -4.06 -16.65 1.94
CA HIS A 202 -3.33 -17.57 2.79
C HIS A 202 -3.52 -17.21 4.26
N MET A 203 -3.59 -18.24 5.14
CA MET A 203 -3.69 -18.04 6.60
C MET A 203 -2.55 -17.18 7.17
N ARG A 204 -1.42 -17.11 6.45
CA ARG A 204 -0.24 -16.34 6.83
C ARG A 204 -0.16 -14.95 6.23
N SER A 205 -1.04 -14.56 5.30
CA SER A 205 -0.96 -13.27 4.59
C SER A 205 -0.96 -12.06 5.53
N ILE A 206 -1.72 -12.13 6.63
CA ILE A 206 -1.71 -11.10 7.68
C ILE A 206 -0.40 -11.14 8.46
N SER A 207 0.08 -12.34 8.80
CA SER A 207 1.32 -12.49 9.55
C SER A 207 2.55 -12.06 8.75
N ASP A 208 2.52 -12.25 7.44
CA ASP A 208 3.57 -11.84 6.50
C ASP A 208 3.68 -10.32 6.39
N HIS A 209 2.57 -9.60 6.62
CA HIS A 209 2.54 -8.15 6.63
C HIS A 209 3.30 -7.53 7.81
N TYR A 210 3.44 -8.23 8.95
CA TYR A 210 4.09 -7.64 10.11
C TYR A 210 5.57 -7.32 9.84
N MET A 211 6.03 -6.14 10.26
CA MET A 211 7.43 -5.72 10.14
C MET A 211 8.41 -6.74 10.74
N LYS A 212 8.03 -7.45 11.81
CA LYS A 212 8.86 -8.52 12.38
C LYS A 212 9.15 -9.64 11.38
N ALA A 213 8.17 -10.01 10.55
CA ALA A 213 8.35 -11.02 9.52
C ALA A 213 9.37 -10.55 8.47
N TYR A 214 9.21 -9.34 7.96
CA TYR A 214 10.20 -8.69 7.06
C TYR A 214 11.61 -8.68 7.64
N LEU A 215 11.77 -8.23 8.89
CA LEU A 215 13.08 -8.14 9.54
C LEU A 215 13.73 -9.51 9.74
N ASN A 216 12.97 -10.55 10.08
CA ASN A 216 13.51 -11.90 10.24
C ASN A 216 14.14 -12.40 8.94
N VAL A 217 13.45 -12.18 7.82
CA VAL A 217 13.92 -12.58 6.49
C VAL A 217 15.15 -11.80 6.09
N ILE A 218 15.10 -10.47 6.17
CA ILE A 218 16.20 -9.59 5.75
C ILE A 218 17.47 -9.85 6.58
N ARG A 219 17.33 -10.09 7.89
CA ARG A 219 18.46 -10.46 8.76
C ARG A 219 19.00 -11.85 8.42
N GLY A 220 18.12 -12.81 8.13
CA GLY A 220 18.50 -14.17 7.74
C GLY A 220 19.22 -14.25 6.39
N MET A 221 18.93 -13.32 5.48
CA MET A 221 19.57 -13.25 4.16
C MET A 221 21.05 -12.85 4.20
N ASN A 222 21.65 -12.54 5.36
CA ASN A 222 23.04 -12.09 5.48
C ASN A 222 23.37 -11.05 4.40
N LEU A 223 22.49 -10.06 4.22
CA LEU A 223 22.68 -8.90 3.34
C LEU A 223 23.81 -8.02 3.90
N ARG A 224 25.04 -8.55 3.96
CA ARG A 224 26.26 -7.77 4.07
C ARG A 224 26.34 -6.97 2.78
N ALA A 225 26.04 -5.69 2.92
CA ALA A 225 26.07 -4.67 1.89
C ALA A 225 27.15 -4.95 0.82
N ARG A 226 26.70 -5.33 -0.38
CA ARG A 226 27.34 -4.94 -1.64
C ARG A 226 26.57 -3.75 -2.18
N LEU A 227 26.65 -2.64 -1.46
CA LEU A 227 26.49 -1.33 -2.07
C LEU A 227 27.92 -0.86 -2.33
N ALA A 228 28.43 -1.27 -3.49
CA ALA A 228 29.66 -0.74 -4.08
C ALA A 228 29.29 0.43 -4.99
#